data_AF-A0A952WKW9-F1
#
_entry.id   AF-A0A952WKW9-F1
#
_cell.length_a   1.000
_cell.length_b   1.000
_cell.length_c   1.000
_cell.angle_alpha   90.00
_cell.angle_beta   90.00
_cell.angle_gamma   90.00
#
_symmetry.space_group_name_H-M   'P 1'
#
loop_
_entity.id
_entity.type
_entity.pdbx_description
1 polymer ?
#
loop_
_entity_poly.entity_id
_entity_poly.type
_entity_poly.pdbx_seq_one_letter_code
_entity_poly.pdbx_strand_id
1 'polypeptide(L)' 'MKPDGFQMEIEKTVGSSPERATIKAAELKRRLESVPDDWDVLFADGLEFFRFKRRGETLIQIEFNQNVFKDEHGKWHVQY' A
#
# COMPACT_ATOMS: atom_id res chain seq x y z
N MET A 1 -5.19 23.94 35.20
CA MET A 1 -5.16 22.48 34.97
C MET A 1 -5.68 22.21 33.57
N LYS A 2 -4.86 21.63 32.69
CA LYS A 2 -5.30 21.06 31.40
C LYS A 2 -5.22 19.53 31.56
N PRO A 3 -6.13 18.73 30.99
CA PRO A 3 -6.04 17.28 31.12
C PRO A 3 -4.93 16.74 30.23
N ASP A 4 -4.16 15.81 30.80
CA ASP A 4 -3.05 15.13 30.15
C ASP A 4 -3.56 14.31 28.96
N GLY A 5 -3.12 14.71 27.76
CA GLY A 5 -3.33 13.95 26.55
C GLY A 5 -2.43 12.72 26.58
N PHE A 6 -3.03 11.54 26.59
CA PHE A 6 -2.33 10.27 26.43
C PHE A 6 -1.71 10.23 25.02
N GLN A 7 -0.41 10.45 24.91
CA GLN A 7 0.35 10.19 23.68
C GLN A 7 0.98 8.80 23.81
N MET A 8 0.54 7.85 22.98
CA MET A 8 1.24 6.59 22.83
C MET A 8 2.51 6.83 22.00
N GLU A 9 3.65 6.87 22.66
CA GLU A 9 4.95 6.78 22.01
C GLU A 9 5.15 5.35 21.51
N ILE A 10 5.01 5.15 20.20
CA ILE A 10 5.46 3.91 19.56
C ILE A 10 6.96 4.04 19.41
N GLU A 11 7.71 3.36 20.28
CA GLU A 11 9.15 3.25 20.20
C GLU A 11 9.55 2.78 18.79
N LYS A 12 10.28 3.63 18.07
CA LYS A 12 10.91 3.27 16.80
C LYS A 12 11.99 2.24 17.08
N THR A 13 11.66 0.96 16.96
CA THR A 13 12.67 -0.09 16.88
C THR A 13 13.45 0.10 15.58
N VAL A 14 14.68 0.58 15.71
CA VAL A 14 15.70 0.61 14.67
C VAL A 14 15.92 -0.83 14.21
N GLY A 15 15.41 -1.22 13.04
CA GLY A 15 15.69 -2.55 12.49
C GLY A 15 14.63 -3.24 11.63
N SER A 16 13.51 -2.61 11.25
CA SER A 16 12.69 -3.16 10.15
C SER A 16 12.83 -2.30 8.90
N SER A 17 13.60 -2.78 7.92
CA SER A 17 13.21 -2.51 6.54
C SER A 17 11.75 -2.97 6.45
N PRO A 18 10.79 -2.17 5.98
CA PRO A 18 9.43 -2.68 5.79
C PRO A 18 9.58 -3.86 4.84
N GLU A 19 9.44 -5.08 5.35
CA GLU A 19 9.23 -6.24 4.49
C GLU A 19 8.13 -5.79 3.54
N ARG A 20 8.49 -5.67 2.25
CA ARG A 20 7.63 -5.05 1.25
C ARG A 20 6.25 -5.66 1.43
N ALA A 21 5.25 -4.86 1.80
CA ALA A 21 3.89 -5.30 1.99
C ALA A 21 3.39 -5.82 0.64
N THR A 22 3.64 -7.09 0.38
CA THR A 22 3.47 -7.76 -0.91
C THR A 22 2.66 -9.00 -0.68
N ILE A 23 1.76 -9.27 -1.61
CA ILE A 23 0.96 -10.49 -1.65
C ILE A 23 1.49 -11.37 -2.77
N LYS A 24 1.55 -12.69 -2.56
CA LYS A 24 1.87 -13.63 -3.64
C LYS A 24 0.74 -13.57 -4.68
N ALA A 25 1.09 -13.60 -5.97
CA ALA A 25 0.11 -13.58 -7.05
C ALA A 25 -0.94 -14.70 -6.93
N ALA A 26 -0.53 -15.89 -6.46
CA ALA A 26 -1.45 -17.00 -6.22
C ALA A 26 -2.50 -16.71 -5.14
N GLU A 27 -2.13 -15.97 -4.08
CA GLU A 27 -3.07 -15.59 -3.02
C GLU A 27 -4.02 -14.50 -3.49
N LEU A 28 -3.53 -13.50 -4.24
CA LEU A 28 -4.40 -12.48 -4.84
C LEU A 28 -5.45 -13.11 -5.77
N LYS A 29 -5.04 -14.06 -6.63
CA LYS A 29 -5.95 -14.79 -7.52
C LYS A 29 -7.06 -15.50 -6.74
N ARG A 30 -6.72 -16.27 -5.71
CA ARG A 30 -7.71 -16.96 -4.86
C ARG A 30 -8.72 -16.02 -4.21
N ARG A 31 -8.29 -14.83 -3.79
CA ARG A 31 -9.20 -13.83 -3.19
C ARG A 31 -10.15 -13.23 -4.23
N LEU A 32 -9.69 -13.09 -5.47
CA LEU A 32 -10.52 -12.58 -6.56
C LEU A 32 -11.42 -13.66 -7.16
N GLU A 33 -11.06 -14.94 -7.08
CA GLU A 33 -11.91 -16.07 -7.52
C GLU A 33 -13.27 -16.13 -6.81
N SER A 34 -13.37 -15.58 -5.59
CA SER A 34 -14.66 -15.48 -4.87
C SER A 34 -15.48 -14.23 -5.23
N VAL A 35 -14.95 -13.33 -6.05
CA VAL A 35 -15.60 -12.07 -6.44
C VAL A 35 -16.23 -12.26 -7.83
N PRO A 36 -17.50 -11.85 -8.06
CA PRO A 36 -18.09 -11.90 -9.39
C PRO A 36 -17.32 -11.08 -10.43
N ASP A 37 -17.25 -11.58 -11.67
CA ASP A 37 -16.47 -10.99 -12.77
C ASP A 37 -16.95 -9.58 -13.19
N ASP A 38 -18.19 -9.22 -12.88
CA ASP A 38 -18.82 -7.95 -13.22
C ASP A 38 -18.67 -6.87 -12.13
N TRP A 39 -17.92 -7.16 -11.07
CA TRP A 39 -17.66 -6.20 -10.00
C TRP A 39 -16.45 -5.32 -10.29
N ASP A 40 -16.60 -4.03 -10.03
CA ASP A 40 -15.49 -3.08 -10.06
C ASP A 40 -14.57 -3.27 -8.84
N VAL A 41 -13.26 -3.24 -9.06
CA VAL A 41 -12.25 -3.21 -8.01
C VAL A 41 -11.79 -1.77 -7.79
N LEU A 42 -12.16 -1.19 -6.65
CA LEU A 42 -11.67 0.12 -6.22
C LEU A 42 -10.46 -0.01 -5.28
N PHE A 43 -9.54 0.94 -5.37
CA PHE A 43 -8.44 1.07 -4.44
C PHE A 43 -8.73 2.24 -3.47
N ALA A 44 -8.37 2.06 -2.20
CA ALA A 44 -8.62 3.07 -1.17
C ALA A 44 -7.90 4.39 -1.48
N ASP A 45 -8.37 5.47 -0.86
CA ASP A 45 -7.75 6.80 -0.91
C ASP A 45 -7.61 7.40 -2.32
N GLY A 46 -8.55 7.08 -3.22
CA GLY A 46 -8.63 7.69 -4.55
C GLY A 46 -7.55 7.23 -5.52
N LEU A 47 -6.88 6.11 -5.24
CA LEU A 47 -5.89 5.54 -6.14
C LEU A 47 -6.56 4.97 -7.39
N GLU A 48 -6.10 5.42 -8.55
CA GLU A 48 -6.59 4.97 -9.84
C GLU A 48 -5.63 3.95 -10.43
N PHE A 49 -6.15 2.77 -10.78
CA PHE A 49 -5.36 1.74 -11.44
C PHE A 49 -4.78 2.27 -12.76
N PHE A 50 -3.47 2.14 -12.93
CA PHE A 50 -2.81 2.46 -14.20
C PHE A 50 -2.45 1.18 -14.96
N ARG A 51 -1.58 0.35 -14.38
CA ARG A 51 -1.14 -0.90 -15.03
C ARG A 51 -0.50 -1.88 -14.07
N PHE A 52 -0.44 -3.14 -14.49
CA PHE A 52 0.55 -4.09 -13.98
C PHE A 52 1.87 -3.92 -14.72
N LYS A 53 2.97 -3.86 -13.98
CA LYS A 53 4.32 -3.79 -14.56
C LYS A 53 5.25 -4.82 -13.95
N ARG A 54 5.84 -5.66 -14.79
CA ARG A 54 6.83 -6.65 -14.36
C ARG A 54 8.09 -5.96 -13.82
N ARG A 55 8.67 -6.53 -12.77
CA ARG A 55 9.90 -6.08 -12.10
C ARG A 55 10.81 -7.28 -11.86
N GLY A 56 11.63 -7.62 -12.85
CA GLY A 56 12.46 -8.83 -12.81
C GLY A 56 11.64 -10.09 -13.09
N GLU A 57 12.14 -11.24 -12.65
CA GLU A 57 11.63 -12.53 -13.11
C GLU A 57 10.28 -12.90 -12.49
N THR A 58 10.09 -12.65 -11.19
CA THR A 58 8.98 -13.22 -10.40
C THR A 58 8.14 -12.18 -9.65
N LEU A 59 8.32 -10.89 -9.95
CA LEU A 59 7.61 -9.79 -9.28
C LEU A 59 6.81 -8.96 -10.29
N ILE A 60 5.54 -8.72 -9.95
CA ILE A 60 4.65 -7.77 -10.61
C ILE A 60 4.38 -6.62 -9.65
N GLN A 61 4.40 -5.39 -10.15
CA GLN A 61 4.00 -4.20 -9.43
C GLN A 61 2.67 -3.69 -10.00
N ILE A 62 1.75 -3.28 -9.15
CA ILE A 62 0.59 -2.47 -9.54
C ILE A 62 1.05 -1.02 -9.49
N GLU A 63 0.97 -0.31 -10.61
CA GLU A 63 1.20 1.13 -10.69
C GLU A 63 -0.16 1.83 -10.71
N PHE A 64 -0.20 2.99 -10.06
CA PHE A 64 -1.35 3.90 -10.01
C PHE A 64 -1.05 5.16 -10.84
N ASN A 65 -2.08 5.90 -11.25
CA ASN A 65 -1.90 7.17 -11.95
C ASN A 65 -1.21 8.21 -11.04
N GLN A 66 -1.52 8.18 -9.74
CA GLN A 66 -0.95 9.08 -8.76
C GLN A 66 0.50 8.72 -8.43
N ASN A 67 1.33 9.75 -8.24
CA ASN A 67 2.69 9.54 -7.74
C ASN A 67 2.66 9.42 -6.22
N VAL A 68 2.95 8.21 -5.72
CA VAL A 68 3.03 7.92 -4.29
C VAL A 68 4.49 7.93 -3.87
N PHE A 69 4.86 8.89 -3.03
CA PHE A 69 6.23 9.03 -2.54
C PHE A 69 6.27 9.28 -1.04
N LYS A 70 7.43 9.02 -0.45
CA LYS A 70 7.70 9.25 0.96
C LYS A 70 8.58 10.49 1.08
N ASP A 71 8.18 11.46 1.89
CA ASP A 71 8.99 12.67 2.12
C ASP A 71 10.21 12.38 3.00
N GLU A 72 11.01 13.43 3.23
CA GLU A 72 12.21 13.38 4.09
C GLU A 72 11.93 13.02 5.55
N HIS A 73 10.69 13.23 6.02
CA HIS A 73 10.24 12.89 7.37
C HIS A 73 9.64 11.49 7.46
N GLY A 74 9.51 10.80 6.34
CA GLY A 74 8.94 9.46 6.28
C GLY A 74 7.41 9.41 6.14
N LYS A 75 6.75 10.52 5.80
CA LYS A 75 5.31 10.57 5.57
C LYS A 75 5.01 10.24 4.10
N TRP A 76 3.95 9.46 3.88
CA TRP A 76 3.46 9.17 2.54
C TRP A 76 2.64 10.34 1.99
N HIS A 77 2.91 10.69 0.73
CA HIS A 77 2.20 11.68 -0.04
C HIS A 77 1.69 11.06 -1.33
N VAL A 78 0.49 11.48 -1.73
CA VAL A 78 -0.13 11.12 -3.01
C VAL A 78 -0.28 12.41 -3.79
N GLN A 79 0.41 12.49 -4.92
CA GLN A 79 0.25 13.60 -5.87
C GLN A 79 -0.70 13.17 -6.99
N TYR A 80 -1.83 13.87 -7.06
CA TYR A 80 -2.85 13.72 -8.09
C TYR A 80 -2.50 14.52 -9.34
#